data_AF-A0A0G0U0H1-F1
#
_entry.id   AF-A0A0G0U0H1-F1
#
_cell.length_a   1.000
_cell.length_b   1.000
_cell.length_c   1.000
_cell.angle_alpha   90.00
_cell.angle_beta   90.00
_cell.angle_gamma   90.00
#
_symmetry.space_group_name_H-M   'P 1'
#
loop_
_entity.id
_entity.type
_entity.pdbx_description
1 polymer ?
#
loop_
_entity_poly.entity_id
_entity_poly.type
_entity_poly.pdbx_seq_one_letter_code
_entity_poly.pdbx_strand_id
1 'polypeptide(L)'
;MKKIKLKQTEILLLALIAVIALLYAFETITGKGIQGGLAVKSDKTEKVFEENYEQKIIPEDGVVLPVKWRNLGTQMTNAGVIDKSKMEELYASRGGLNDEEKKLLEGIDNGNLKITRENSGFVLNLLWALGLGNKNEILENGPMSDKKYGGAGNFASTGGWTLSQGNPEGEQTPYRAGAMNHYSMHKFIVLTSEQQALVEKVSKGIFRPCCGNSTYFPDCNHGMAMLGLLELMASQGVSEDEMYKTALAVNSYWFPDTYITIAKYLKSQGKNWESVDPKEILGFDYSSGAGFQKVKSKVENSGFKGGGSCGV
;
A
#
# COMPACT_ATOMS: atom_id res chain seq x y z
N MET A 1 53.55 54.98 -52.82
CA MET A 1 52.63 54.08 -52.07
C MET A 1 51.37 54.86 -51.71
N LYS A 2 50.24 54.61 -52.41
CA LYS A 2 48.96 55.27 -52.12
C LYS A 2 48.29 54.60 -50.92
N LYS A 3 48.08 55.35 -49.82
CA LYS A 3 47.26 54.90 -48.70
C LYS A 3 45.79 54.97 -49.10
N ILE A 4 45.12 53.82 -49.16
CA ILE A 4 43.67 53.74 -49.36
C ILE A 4 43.02 54.18 -48.03
N LYS A 5 42.29 55.30 -48.04
CA LYS A 5 41.43 55.70 -46.91
C LYS A 5 40.04 55.12 -47.15
N LEU A 6 39.66 54.12 -46.35
CA LEU A 6 38.29 53.61 -46.34
C LEU A 6 37.34 54.66 -45.77
N LYS A 7 36.17 54.80 -46.38
CA LYS A 7 35.10 55.67 -45.87
C LYS A 7 34.50 55.05 -44.60
N GLN A 8 34.00 55.87 -43.68
CA GLN A 8 33.43 55.41 -42.39
C GLN A 8 32.30 54.37 -42.57
N THR A 9 31.56 54.45 -43.67
CA THR A 9 30.53 53.47 -44.06
C THR A 9 31.11 52.11 -44.45
N GLU A 10 32.29 52.07 -45.05
CA GLU A 10 32.99 50.83 -45.41
C GLU A 10 33.60 50.15 -44.17
N ILE A 11 34.05 50.94 -43.19
CA ILE A 11 34.52 50.44 -41.89
C ILE A 11 33.37 49.79 -41.10
N LEU A 12 32.19 50.42 -41.10
CA LEU A 12 30.99 49.87 -40.46
C LEU A 12 30.51 48.57 -41.13
N LEU A 13 30.57 48.50 -42.46
CA LEU A 13 30.18 47.29 -43.20
C LEU A 13 31.14 46.12 -42.92
N LEU A 14 32.45 46.38 -42.85
CA LEU A 14 33.46 45.37 -42.51
C LEU A 14 33.33 44.91 -41.05
N ALA A 15 32.99 45.81 -40.12
CA ALA A 15 32.73 45.45 -38.72
C ALA A 15 31.48 44.55 -38.58
N LEU A 16 30.42 44.83 -39.35
CA LEU A 16 29.20 44.01 -39.34
C LEU A 16 29.46 42.60 -39.89
N ILE A 17 30.23 42.49 -40.97
CA ILE A 17 30.64 41.20 -41.54
C ILE A 17 31.50 40.41 -40.55
N ALA A 18 32.39 41.07 -39.82
CA ALA A 18 33.20 40.42 -38.78
C ALA A 18 32.35 39.90 -37.60
N VAL A 19 31.31 40.63 -37.18
CA VAL A 19 30.38 40.20 -36.14
C VAL A 19 29.54 39.00 -36.58
N ILE A 20 29.05 39.01 -37.83
CA ILE A 20 28.30 37.89 -38.40
C ILE A 20 29.21 36.65 -38.52
N ALA A 21 30.46 36.83 -38.96
CA ALA A 21 31.43 35.74 -39.01
C ALA A 21 31.77 35.19 -37.61
N LEU A 22 31.82 36.04 -36.58
CA LEU A 22 31.99 35.62 -35.18
C LEU A 22 30.78 34.85 -34.64
N LEU A 23 29.56 35.23 -35.02
CA LEU A 23 28.34 34.49 -34.63
C LEU A 23 28.26 33.12 -35.32
N TYR A 24 28.60 33.04 -36.61
CA TYR A 24 28.70 31.75 -37.33
C TYR A 24 29.85 30.87 -36.79
N ALA A 25 30.96 31.48 -36.38
CA ALA A 25 32.04 30.77 -35.67
C ALA A 25 31.57 30.25 -34.30
N PHE A 26 30.73 31.00 -33.58
CA PHE A 26 30.19 30.59 -32.28
C PHE A 26 29.18 29.44 -32.39
N GLU A 27 28.34 29.42 -33.44
CA GLU A 27 27.45 28.27 -33.74
C GLU A 27 28.24 27.04 -34.19
N THR A 28 29.35 27.20 -34.92
CA THR A 28 30.20 26.06 -35.31
C THR A 28 31.10 25.54 -34.18
N ILE A 29 31.44 26.39 -33.20
CA ILE A 29 32.16 26.00 -31.97
C ILE A 29 31.21 25.34 -30.95
N THR A 30 29.93 25.72 -30.92
CA THR A 30 28.92 25.06 -30.06
C THR A 30 28.26 23.84 -30.72
N GLY A 31 28.30 23.74 -32.05
CA GLY A 31 27.71 22.64 -32.84
C GLY A 31 28.64 21.48 -33.21
N LYS A 32 29.94 21.54 -32.90
CA LYS A 32 30.88 20.40 -33.08
C LYS A 32 31.42 19.94 -31.73
N GLY A 33 31.06 18.71 -31.38
CA GLY A 33 31.30 18.09 -30.09
C GLY A 33 32.74 18.17 -29.61
N ILE A 34 32.88 18.68 -28.38
CA ILE A 34 33.91 18.23 -27.45
C ILE A 34 33.36 16.95 -26.82
N GLN A 35 33.87 15.80 -27.27
CA GLN A 35 33.81 14.55 -26.54
C GLN A 35 34.56 14.72 -25.21
N GLY A 36 33.86 15.22 -24.20
CA GLY A 36 34.22 15.13 -22.79
C GLY A 36 33.00 14.57 -22.07
N GLY A 37 33.06 13.29 -21.70
CA GLY A 37 31.91 12.56 -21.17
C GLY A 37 31.40 13.12 -19.85
N LEU A 38 30.32 13.89 -19.91
CA LEU A 38 29.26 13.91 -18.90
C LEU A 38 27.97 13.63 -19.64
N ALA A 39 27.73 12.34 -19.87
CA ALA A 39 26.48 11.86 -20.41
C ALA A 39 25.34 12.27 -19.46
N VAL A 40 24.41 13.06 -19.96
CA VAL A 40 23.02 13.09 -19.50
C VAL A 40 22.47 11.67 -19.68
N LYS A 41 22.71 10.84 -18.67
CA LYS A 41 22.25 9.45 -18.54
C LYS A 41 21.38 9.26 -17.30
N SER A 42 20.99 10.35 -16.61
CA SER A 42 20.24 10.24 -15.35
C SER A 42 18.83 9.73 -15.58
N ASP A 43 18.06 10.29 -16.51
CA ASP A 43 16.60 10.07 -16.53
C ASP A 43 16.17 8.60 -16.77
N LYS A 44 16.83 7.87 -17.68
CA LYS A 44 16.53 6.45 -17.91
C LYS A 44 17.17 5.52 -16.87
N THR A 45 18.36 5.84 -16.39
CA THR A 45 19.09 4.99 -15.43
C THR A 45 18.48 5.12 -14.03
N GLU A 46 18.09 6.33 -13.66
CA GLU A 46 17.40 6.67 -12.41
C GLU A 46 15.98 6.09 -12.41
N LYS A 47 15.24 6.18 -13.53
CA LYS A 47 13.93 5.53 -13.66
C LYS A 47 14.02 4.00 -13.56
N VAL A 48 14.95 3.35 -14.27
CA VAL A 48 15.15 1.89 -14.18
C VAL A 48 15.65 1.47 -12.79
N PHE A 49 16.44 2.30 -12.12
CA PHE A 49 16.91 2.02 -10.76
C PHE A 49 15.80 2.19 -9.71
N GLU A 50 14.94 3.20 -9.85
CA GLU A 50 13.76 3.39 -9.01
C GLU A 50 12.72 2.28 -9.24
N GLU A 51 12.46 1.88 -10.49
CA GLU A 51 11.59 0.73 -10.82
C GLU A 51 12.09 -0.58 -10.17
N ASN A 52 13.40 -0.87 -10.26
CA ASN A 52 14.00 -2.03 -9.58
C ASN A 52 13.94 -1.94 -8.05
N TYR A 53 13.90 -0.74 -7.48
CA TYR A 53 13.80 -0.53 -6.03
C TYR A 53 12.35 -0.72 -5.54
N GLU A 54 11.37 -0.24 -6.30
CA GLU A 54 9.94 -0.43 -6.00
C GLU A 54 9.54 -1.90 -6.09
N GLN A 55 10.12 -2.67 -7.03
CA GLN A 55 9.92 -4.12 -7.13
C GLN A 55 10.37 -4.90 -5.88
N LYS A 56 11.31 -4.37 -5.09
CA LYS A 56 11.72 -4.99 -3.80
C LYS A 56 10.69 -4.78 -2.68
N ILE A 57 9.82 -3.77 -2.82
CA ILE A 57 8.80 -3.39 -1.84
C ILE A 57 7.48 -4.06 -2.21
N ILE A 58 7.15 -4.02 -3.49
CA ILE A 58 5.90 -4.54 -4.07
C ILE A 58 6.24 -5.31 -5.34
N PRO A 59 6.65 -6.59 -5.22
CA PRO A 59 6.92 -7.44 -6.37
C PRO A 59 5.76 -7.48 -7.36
N GLU A 60 6.06 -7.41 -8.66
CA GLU A 60 5.05 -7.44 -9.73
C GLU A 60 4.27 -8.74 -9.74
N ASP A 61 4.95 -9.87 -9.54
CA ASP A 61 4.33 -11.20 -9.54
C ASP A 61 3.47 -11.47 -8.28
N GLY A 62 3.45 -10.55 -7.32
CA GLY A 62 2.77 -10.74 -6.03
C GLY A 62 3.60 -11.52 -5.00
N VAL A 63 3.00 -11.77 -3.84
CA VAL A 63 3.59 -12.55 -2.75
C VAL A 63 2.61 -13.64 -2.33
N VAL A 64 3.10 -14.87 -2.22
CA VAL A 64 2.37 -15.99 -1.61
C VAL A 64 2.51 -15.89 -0.09
N LEU A 65 1.40 -15.76 0.61
CA LEU A 65 1.35 -15.65 2.06
C LEU A 65 1.52 -17.04 2.70
N PRO A 66 2.10 -17.15 3.91
CA PRO A 66 2.32 -18.43 4.59
C PRO A 66 1.05 -18.96 5.27
N VAL A 67 -0.11 -18.79 4.64
CA VAL A 67 -1.42 -19.22 5.15
C VAL A 67 -2.23 -19.92 4.08
N LYS A 68 -2.75 -21.11 4.42
CA LYS A 68 -3.70 -21.84 3.58
C LYS A 68 -5.11 -21.31 3.79
N TRP A 69 -5.79 -20.97 2.70
CA TRP A 69 -7.16 -20.44 2.74
C TRP A 69 -8.23 -21.52 2.95
N ARG A 70 -8.00 -22.74 2.43
CA ARG A 70 -8.92 -23.87 2.52
C ARG A 70 -10.34 -23.50 2.04
N ASN A 71 -11.34 -23.55 2.92
CA ASN A 71 -12.75 -23.28 2.64
C ASN A 71 -13.29 -22.06 3.41
N LEU A 72 -12.43 -21.15 3.88
CA LEU A 72 -12.86 -20.01 4.69
C LEU A 72 -13.88 -19.10 3.96
N GLY A 73 -13.70 -18.89 2.65
CA GLY A 73 -14.69 -18.20 1.82
C GLY A 73 -16.08 -18.84 1.93
N THR A 74 -16.17 -20.14 1.65
CA THR A 74 -17.42 -20.92 1.73
C THR A 74 -18.04 -20.85 3.12
N GLN A 75 -17.23 -20.92 4.18
CA GLN A 75 -17.72 -20.82 5.55
C GLN A 75 -18.34 -19.43 5.82
N MET A 76 -17.66 -18.36 5.41
CA MET A 76 -18.13 -16.99 5.61
C MET A 76 -19.36 -16.65 4.77
N THR A 77 -19.47 -17.19 3.54
CA THR A 77 -20.66 -17.02 2.71
C THR A 77 -21.87 -17.75 3.28
N ASN A 78 -21.67 -19.00 3.73
CA ASN A 78 -22.74 -19.79 4.34
C ASN A 78 -23.22 -19.19 5.67
N ALA A 79 -22.30 -18.59 6.44
CA ALA A 79 -22.61 -17.91 7.68
C ALA A 79 -23.23 -16.52 7.49
N GLY A 80 -23.30 -16.00 6.26
CA GLY A 80 -23.86 -14.69 5.93
C GLY A 80 -22.94 -13.50 6.20
N VAL A 81 -21.68 -13.73 6.64
CA VAL A 81 -20.69 -12.66 6.82
C VAL A 81 -20.36 -11.99 5.49
N ILE A 82 -20.34 -12.81 4.43
CA ILE A 82 -20.23 -12.37 3.04
C ILE A 82 -21.52 -12.75 2.30
N ASP A 83 -22.18 -11.76 1.72
CA ASP A 83 -23.18 -11.93 0.69
C ASP A 83 -22.47 -12.04 -0.66
N LYS A 84 -22.53 -13.22 -1.27
CA LYS A 84 -21.84 -13.53 -2.52
C LYS A 84 -22.25 -12.57 -3.64
N SER A 85 -23.54 -12.30 -3.79
CA SER A 85 -24.06 -11.44 -4.86
C SER A 85 -23.54 -10.01 -4.71
N LYS A 86 -23.55 -9.48 -3.48
CA LYS A 86 -23.00 -8.14 -3.20
C LYS A 86 -21.49 -8.08 -3.43
N MET A 87 -20.77 -9.15 -3.09
CA MET A 87 -19.34 -9.25 -3.36
C MET A 87 -19.06 -9.26 -4.88
N GLU A 88 -19.80 -10.04 -5.67
CA GLU A 88 -19.65 -10.06 -7.13
C GLU A 88 -20.00 -8.70 -7.76
N GLU A 89 -21.07 -8.06 -7.30
CA GLU A 89 -21.50 -6.74 -7.78
C GLU A 89 -20.45 -5.66 -7.49
N LEU A 90 -19.81 -5.68 -6.32
CA LEU A 90 -18.75 -4.74 -5.95
C LEU A 90 -17.61 -4.70 -6.99
N TYR A 91 -17.29 -5.84 -7.61
CA TYR A 91 -16.22 -5.94 -8.60
C TYR A 91 -16.70 -5.92 -10.06
N ALA A 92 -18.01 -5.92 -10.31
CA ALA A 92 -18.56 -6.00 -11.66
C ALA A 92 -18.04 -4.88 -12.60
N SER A 93 -17.93 -3.65 -12.07
CA SER A 93 -17.40 -2.50 -12.83
C SER A 93 -15.90 -2.60 -13.18
N ARG A 94 -15.17 -3.51 -12.53
CA ARG A 94 -13.73 -3.74 -12.72
C ARG A 94 -13.43 -5.00 -13.53
N GLY A 95 -14.42 -5.54 -14.22
CA GLY A 95 -14.32 -6.79 -14.99
C GLY A 95 -14.82 -8.03 -14.24
N GLY A 96 -15.33 -7.86 -13.02
CA GLY A 96 -15.84 -8.96 -12.18
C GLY A 96 -14.74 -9.78 -11.52
N LEU A 97 -15.15 -10.78 -10.73
CA LEU A 97 -14.24 -11.72 -10.10
C LEU A 97 -13.66 -12.69 -11.14
N ASN A 98 -12.35 -12.87 -11.12
CA ASN A 98 -11.69 -13.92 -11.91
C ASN A 98 -11.89 -15.31 -11.29
N ASP A 99 -11.43 -16.36 -11.97
CA ASP A 99 -11.64 -17.74 -11.53
C ASP A 99 -10.94 -18.07 -10.21
N GLU A 100 -9.77 -17.47 -9.93
CA GLU A 100 -9.07 -17.65 -8.66
C GLU A 100 -9.84 -16.97 -7.51
N GLU A 101 -10.36 -15.77 -7.72
CA GLU A 101 -11.14 -15.02 -6.74
C GLU A 101 -12.48 -15.72 -6.43
N LYS A 102 -13.18 -16.21 -7.45
CA LYS A 102 -14.38 -17.07 -7.27
C LYS A 102 -14.04 -18.33 -6.49
N LYS A 103 -12.89 -18.96 -6.79
CA LYS A 103 -12.43 -20.15 -6.06
C LYS A 103 -12.12 -19.85 -4.60
N LEU A 104 -11.53 -18.68 -4.29
CA LEU A 104 -11.32 -18.24 -2.91
C LEU A 104 -12.65 -18.01 -2.18
N LEU A 105 -13.70 -17.59 -2.88
CA LEU A 105 -15.02 -17.36 -2.28
C LEU A 105 -15.82 -18.65 -2.06
N GLU A 106 -15.71 -19.63 -2.97
CA GLU A 106 -16.63 -20.78 -3.02
C GLU A 106 -15.96 -22.15 -2.88
N GLY A 107 -14.66 -22.22 -3.16
CA GLY A 107 -13.89 -23.46 -3.17
C GLY A 107 -13.64 -24.02 -1.78
N ILE A 108 -13.57 -25.35 -1.69
CA ILE A 108 -13.41 -26.09 -0.43
C ILE A 108 -11.95 -26.46 -0.09
N ASP A 109 -11.04 -26.38 -1.06
CA ASP A 109 -9.63 -26.78 -0.89
C ASP A 109 -8.70 -25.78 -1.60
N ASN A 110 -8.71 -24.54 -1.11
CA ASN A 110 -7.78 -23.52 -1.57
C ASN A 110 -6.41 -23.67 -0.92
N GLY A 111 -5.37 -23.45 -1.72
CA GLY A 111 -3.97 -23.45 -1.28
C GLY A 111 -3.62 -22.18 -0.48
N ASN A 112 -2.37 -21.76 -0.61
CA ASN A 112 -1.93 -20.54 0.05
C ASN A 112 -2.57 -19.30 -0.58
N LEU A 113 -2.93 -18.31 0.25
CA LEU A 113 -3.35 -17.01 -0.26
C LEU A 113 -2.20 -16.34 -1.00
N LYS A 114 -2.50 -15.67 -2.11
CA LYS A 114 -1.56 -14.84 -2.85
C LYS A 114 -2.12 -13.43 -2.96
N ILE A 115 -1.30 -12.44 -2.63
CA ILE A 115 -1.63 -11.03 -2.84
C ILE A 115 -0.82 -10.48 -4.02
N THR A 116 -1.48 -9.77 -4.92
CA THR A 116 -0.91 -9.06 -6.05
C THR A 116 -1.43 -7.63 -6.07
N ARG A 117 -0.96 -6.79 -6.99
CA ARG A 117 -1.50 -5.42 -7.13
C ARG A 117 -2.97 -5.47 -7.53
N GLU A 118 -3.31 -6.37 -8.44
CA GLU A 118 -4.62 -6.54 -9.05
C GLU A 118 -5.66 -7.03 -8.03
N ASN A 119 -5.32 -8.02 -7.21
CA ASN A 119 -6.26 -8.64 -6.27
C ASN A 119 -6.20 -8.07 -4.84
N SER A 120 -5.31 -7.11 -4.56
CA SER A 120 -5.06 -6.57 -3.21
C SER A 120 -6.34 -6.12 -2.49
N GLY A 121 -7.25 -5.47 -3.21
CA GLY A 121 -8.55 -5.05 -2.68
C GLY A 121 -9.52 -6.21 -2.41
N PHE A 122 -9.48 -7.26 -3.22
CA PHE A 122 -10.26 -8.49 -3.00
C PHE A 122 -9.77 -9.24 -1.76
N VAL A 123 -8.45 -9.43 -1.65
CA VAL A 123 -7.82 -10.03 -0.47
C VAL A 123 -8.12 -9.23 0.79
N LEU A 124 -8.10 -7.90 0.72
CA LEU A 124 -8.51 -7.02 1.82
C LEU A 124 -9.94 -7.33 2.28
N ASN A 125 -10.90 -7.43 1.36
CA ASN A 125 -12.29 -7.69 1.72
C ASN A 125 -12.52 -9.09 2.29
N LEU A 126 -11.84 -10.12 1.77
CA LEU A 126 -11.89 -11.47 2.35
C LEU A 126 -11.36 -11.49 3.79
N LEU A 127 -10.21 -10.86 4.02
CA LEU A 127 -9.59 -10.82 5.34
C LEU A 127 -10.36 -9.89 6.29
N TRP A 128 -10.97 -8.83 5.78
CA TRP A 128 -11.87 -7.96 6.56
C TRP A 128 -13.09 -8.75 7.05
N ALA A 129 -13.75 -9.48 6.16
CA ALA A 129 -14.85 -10.37 6.54
C ALA A 129 -14.43 -11.37 7.61
N LEU A 130 -13.24 -11.98 7.45
CA LEU A 130 -12.69 -12.95 8.39
C LEU A 130 -12.45 -12.31 9.76
N GLY A 131 -11.73 -11.19 9.81
CA GLY A 131 -11.43 -10.50 11.06
C GLY A 131 -12.68 -9.96 11.75
N LEU A 132 -13.67 -9.47 11.00
CA LEU A 132 -14.96 -9.03 11.55
C LEU A 132 -15.75 -10.20 12.14
N GLY A 133 -15.86 -11.28 11.36
CA GLY A 133 -16.76 -12.40 11.62
C GLY A 133 -16.22 -13.38 12.65
N ASN A 134 -14.90 -13.58 12.70
CA ASN A 134 -14.27 -14.53 13.59
C ASN A 134 -14.32 -14.06 15.05
N LYS A 135 -14.69 -14.97 15.95
CA LYS A 135 -14.76 -14.70 17.37
C LYS A 135 -13.35 -14.49 17.92
N ASN A 136 -13.09 -13.29 18.45
CA ASN A 136 -11.80 -12.92 19.02
C ASN A 136 -11.94 -12.03 20.26
N GLU A 137 -11.10 -12.27 21.27
CA GLU A 137 -11.07 -11.47 22.51
C GLU A 137 -10.67 -10.00 22.27
N ILE A 138 -9.88 -9.70 21.24
CA ILE A 138 -9.55 -8.32 20.86
C ILE A 138 -10.81 -7.53 20.48
N LEU A 139 -11.78 -8.18 19.84
CA LEU A 139 -13.02 -7.52 19.44
C LEU A 139 -14.02 -7.38 20.60
N GLU A 140 -14.00 -8.32 21.55
CA GLU A 140 -14.92 -8.33 22.69
C GLU A 140 -14.42 -7.46 23.85
N ASN A 141 -13.11 -7.47 24.11
CA ASN A 141 -12.48 -6.86 25.28
C ASN A 141 -11.45 -5.78 24.93
N GLY A 142 -11.13 -5.59 23.65
CA GLY A 142 -10.18 -4.59 23.18
C GLY A 142 -10.77 -3.19 22.98
N PRO A 143 -10.01 -2.26 22.39
CA PRO A 143 -10.35 -0.84 22.36
C PRO A 143 -11.68 -0.49 21.66
N MET A 144 -12.14 -1.31 20.71
CA MET A 144 -13.42 -1.10 20.03
C MET A 144 -14.64 -1.31 20.94
N SER A 145 -14.52 -2.12 22.00
CA SER A 145 -15.61 -2.35 22.95
C SER A 145 -15.63 -1.33 24.10
N ASP A 146 -14.68 -0.39 24.13
CA ASP A 146 -14.62 0.67 25.12
C ASP A 146 -15.88 1.56 25.04
N LYS A 147 -16.55 1.71 26.18
CA LYS A 147 -17.80 2.48 26.33
C LYS A 147 -17.66 3.93 25.86
N LYS A 148 -16.46 4.52 25.91
CA LYS A 148 -16.23 5.90 25.46
C LYS A 148 -16.54 6.10 23.97
N TYR A 149 -16.56 5.03 23.17
CA TYR A 149 -16.90 5.07 21.74
C TYR A 149 -18.37 4.74 21.46
N GLY A 150 -19.20 4.47 22.48
CA GLY A 150 -20.60 4.11 22.30
C GLY A 150 -20.80 2.73 21.67
N GLY A 151 -19.78 1.86 21.75
CA GLY A 151 -19.80 0.48 21.24
C GLY A 151 -19.19 0.31 19.85
N ALA A 152 -18.92 -0.95 19.48
CA ALA A 152 -18.15 -1.31 18.30
C ALA A 152 -18.82 -0.97 16.96
N GLY A 153 -20.14 -0.74 16.92
CA GLY A 153 -20.87 -0.56 15.66
C GLY A 153 -20.53 0.72 14.89
N ASN A 154 -19.94 1.74 15.53
CA ASN A 154 -19.70 3.05 14.93
C ASN A 154 -18.42 3.15 14.07
N PHE A 155 -17.56 2.14 14.10
CA PHE A 155 -16.26 2.20 13.44
C PHE A 155 -16.35 1.94 11.94
N ALA A 156 -15.34 2.37 11.18
CA ALA A 156 -15.29 2.14 9.75
C ALA A 156 -15.21 0.65 9.42
N SER A 157 -14.58 -0.16 10.28
CA SER A 157 -14.52 -1.62 10.13
C SER A 157 -15.86 -2.33 10.32
N THR A 158 -16.84 -1.73 10.99
CA THR A 158 -18.17 -2.33 11.21
C THR A 158 -19.22 -1.64 10.37
N GLY A 159 -19.35 -0.32 10.48
CA GLY A 159 -20.33 0.47 9.74
C GLY A 159 -20.01 0.62 8.25
N GLY A 160 -18.76 0.36 7.85
CA GLY A 160 -18.36 0.28 6.44
C GLY A 160 -18.58 -1.10 5.82
N TRP A 161 -18.86 -2.14 6.62
CA TRP A 161 -19.05 -3.50 6.10
C TRP A 161 -20.50 -3.72 5.63
N THR A 162 -20.77 -3.37 4.38
CA THR A 162 -22.10 -3.49 3.78
C THR A 162 -22.34 -4.85 3.11
N LEU A 163 -21.32 -5.71 3.04
CA LEU A 163 -21.32 -6.95 2.28
C LEU A 163 -21.83 -8.17 3.07
N SER A 164 -22.48 -7.99 4.22
CA SER A 164 -23.13 -9.11 4.93
C SER A 164 -24.59 -9.30 4.50
N GLN A 165 -25.07 -10.53 4.66
CA GLN A 165 -26.48 -10.85 4.51
C GLN A 165 -27.29 -10.15 5.61
N GLY A 166 -28.53 -9.78 5.29
CA GLY A 166 -29.40 -9.10 6.25
C GLY A 166 -29.09 -7.62 6.50
N ASN A 167 -28.13 -7.03 5.77
CA ASN A 167 -28.07 -5.57 5.60
C ASN A 167 -29.25 -5.13 4.70
N PRO A 168 -30.24 -4.37 5.21
CA PRO A 168 -31.39 -3.94 4.43
C PRO A 168 -30.96 -3.08 3.24
N GLU A 169 -31.47 -3.38 2.06
CA GLU A 169 -31.29 -2.51 0.88
C GLU A 169 -32.29 -1.35 0.95
N GLY A 170 -31.82 -0.13 0.69
CA GLY A 170 -32.71 1.01 0.40
C GLY A 170 -33.40 1.70 1.59
N GLU A 171 -33.17 1.31 2.84
CA GLU A 171 -33.68 2.03 4.01
C GLU A 171 -32.56 2.51 4.93
N GLN A 172 -32.78 3.66 5.56
CA GLN A 172 -32.01 4.25 6.67
C GLN A 172 -32.08 3.39 7.94
N THR A 173 -32.00 2.06 7.81
CA THR A 173 -31.57 1.21 8.89
C THR A 173 -30.17 1.63 9.30
N PRO A 174 -29.83 1.61 10.60
CA PRO A 174 -28.47 1.96 11.00
C PRO A 174 -27.54 1.04 10.22
N TYR A 175 -26.62 1.64 9.43
CA TYR A 175 -25.60 1.06 8.52
C TYR A 175 -24.72 -0.07 9.10
N ARG A 176 -25.10 -0.59 10.26
CA ARG A 176 -24.34 -1.38 11.22
C ARG A 176 -25.05 -2.69 11.54
N ALA A 177 -26.35 -2.84 11.24
CA ALA A 177 -27.13 -3.97 11.73
C ALA A 177 -26.62 -5.33 11.21
N GLY A 178 -26.40 -5.49 9.91
CA GLY A 178 -25.90 -6.76 9.35
C GLY A 178 -24.47 -7.05 9.81
N ALA A 179 -23.55 -6.09 9.71
CA ALA A 179 -22.18 -6.30 10.18
C ALA A 179 -22.10 -6.67 11.67
N MET A 180 -22.91 -6.03 12.51
CA MET A 180 -22.94 -6.31 13.95
C MET A 180 -23.60 -7.65 14.30
N ASN A 181 -24.42 -8.23 13.42
CA ASN A 181 -24.92 -9.60 13.60
C ASN A 181 -23.81 -10.67 13.43
N HIS A 182 -22.69 -10.30 12.80
CA HIS A 182 -21.55 -11.20 12.59
C HIS A 182 -20.31 -10.82 13.42
N TYR A 183 -20.26 -9.62 14.01
CA TYR A 183 -19.12 -9.11 14.76
C TYR A 183 -18.70 -10.03 15.92
N SER A 184 -17.51 -10.65 15.81
CA SER A 184 -16.95 -11.59 16.79
C SER A 184 -17.87 -12.78 17.13
N MET A 185 -18.67 -13.26 16.16
CA MET A 185 -19.70 -14.26 16.41
C MET A 185 -19.31 -15.69 16.04
N HIS A 186 -18.55 -15.86 14.95
CA HIS A 186 -18.35 -17.15 14.31
C HIS A 186 -17.03 -17.77 14.70
N LYS A 187 -16.96 -19.10 14.80
CA LYS A 187 -15.72 -19.83 15.14
C LYS A 187 -15.08 -20.42 13.89
N PHE A 188 -14.76 -19.59 12.90
CA PHE A 188 -14.06 -20.04 11.69
C PHE A 188 -12.63 -20.50 12.03
N ILE A 189 -12.01 -19.79 12.97
CA ILE A 189 -10.68 -20.06 13.51
C ILE A 189 -10.81 -20.08 15.04
N VAL A 190 -10.27 -21.12 15.67
CA VAL A 190 -10.19 -21.23 17.13
C VAL A 190 -8.72 -21.24 17.51
N LEU A 191 -8.29 -20.22 18.25
CA LEU A 191 -6.92 -20.06 18.71
C LEU A 191 -6.74 -20.70 20.10
N THR A 192 -5.56 -21.28 20.35
CA THR A 192 -5.13 -21.57 21.72
C THR A 192 -4.79 -20.28 22.46
N SER A 193 -4.66 -20.34 23.78
CA SER A 193 -4.26 -19.18 24.59
C SER A 193 -2.92 -18.60 24.17
N GLU A 194 -1.95 -19.45 23.78
CA GLU A 194 -0.64 -19.02 23.29
C GLU A 194 -0.75 -18.33 21.92
N GLN A 195 -1.58 -18.86 21.02
CA GLN A 195 -1.83 -18.27 19.71
C GLN A 195 -2.55 -16.92 19.84
N GLN A 196 -3.56 -16.82 20.71
CA GLN A 196 -4.25 -15.56 21.00
C GLN A 196 -3.29 -14.51 21.58
N ALA A 197 -2.45 -14.89 22.54
CA ALA A 197 -1.43 -14.00 23.12
C ALA A 197 -0.44 -13.50 22.06
N LEU A 198 -0.07 -14.35 21.10
CA LEU A 198 0.77 -13.96 19.96
C LEU A 198 0.05 -12.93 19.06
N VAL A 199 -1.21 -13.16 18.71
CA VAL A 199 -2.01 -12.20 17.90
C VAL A 199 -2.12 -10.85 18.62
N GLU A 200 -2.39 -10.84 19.91
CA GLU A 200 -2.45 -9.61 20.71
C GLU A 200 -1.11 -8.87 20.75
N LYS A 201 -0.01 -9.59 20.95
CA LYS A 201 1.33 -9.02 20.97
C LYS A 201 1.66 -8.37 19.63
N VAL A 202 1.46 -9.10 18.54
CA VAL A 202 1.84 -8.66 17.19
C VAL A 202 0.95 -7.51 16.72
N SER A 203 -0.36 -7.62 16.91
CA SER A 203 -1.33 -6.60 16.49
C SER A 203 -1.10 -5.24 17.14
N LYS A 204 -0.53 -5.18 18.35
CA LYS A 204 -0.17 -3.92 19.03
C LYS A 204 0.98 -3.17 18.33
N GLY A 205 1.83 -3.88 17.59
CA GLY A 205 3.00 -3.31 16.91
C GLY A 205 2.79 -2.94 15.44
N ILE A 206 1.61 -3.22 14.87
CA ILE A 206 1.34 -3.00 13.44
C ILE A 206 0.44 -1.78 13.29
N PHE A 207 0.93 -0.75 12.59
CA PHE A 207 0.20 0.49 12.30
C PHE A 207 -0.09 0.63 10.80
N ARG A 208 -0.91 1.63 10.48
CA ARG A 208 -1.39 1.96 9.12
C ARG A 208 -1.43 3.48 8.94
N PRO A 209 -1.11 4.00 7.74
CA PRO A 209 -0.74 5.42 7.55
C PRO A 209 -1.93 6.39 7.60
N CYS A 210 -3.13 5.91 7.90
CA CYS A 210 -4.35 6.71 7.97
C CYS A 210 -4.70 7.20 9.39
N CYS A 211 -4.21 6.56 10.45
CA CYS A 211 -4.53 6.94 11.83
C CYS A 211 -3.43 6.56 12.84
N GLY A 212 -3.62 6.90 14.11
CA GLY A 212 -2.67 6.59 15.19
C GLY A 212 -2.90 5.23 15.87
N ASN A 213 -3.87 4.43 15.39
CA ASN A 213 -4.28 3.19 16.01
C ASN A 213 -3.53 2.00 15.39
N SER A 214 -3.10 1.05 16.22
CA SER A 214 -2.52 -0.22 15.75
C SER A 214 -3.60 -1.21 15.34
N THR A 215 -3.22 -2.37 14.80
CA THR A 215 -4.15 -3.47 14.46
C THR A 215 -4.90 -3.98 15.69
N TYR A 216 -4.34 -3.85 16.90
CA TYR A 216 -5.04 -4.16 18.16
C TYR A 216 -6.29 -3.28 18.38
N PHE A 217 -6.37 -2.14 17.70
CA PHE A 217 -7.59 -1.35 17.58
C PHE A 217 -8.06 -1.36 16.11
N PRO A 218 -8.78 -2.40 15.68
CA PRO A 218 -9.12 -2.63 14.26
C PRO A 218 -10.34 -1.78 13.82
N ASP A 219 -10.26 -0.46 14.00
CA ASP A 219 -11.35 0.51 13.73
C ASP A 219 -11.65 0.78 12.25
N CYS A 220 -10.83 0.26 11.33
CA CYS A 220 -11.01 0.42 9.89
C CYS A 220 -10.85 -0.92 9.16
N ASN A 221 -11.26 -0.97 7.90
CA ASN A 221 -11.16 -2.15 7.06
C ASN A 221 -9.75 -2.78 7.03
N HIS A 222 -8.69 -1.98 6.91
CA HIS A 222 -7.31 -2.48 6.90
C HIS A 222 -6.88 -3.05 8.25
N GLY A 223 -7.27 -2.42 9.36
CA GLY A 223 -6.99 -2.93 10.71
C GLY A 223 -7.72 -4.25 10.96
N MET A 224 -8.99 -4.34 10.59
CA MET A 224 -9.80 -5.55 10.72
C MET A 224 -9.29 -6.68 9.80
N ALA A 225 -8.92 -6.36 8.56
CA ALA A 225 -8.32 -7.33 7.64
C ALA A 225 -6.98 -7.85 8.15
N MET A 226 -6.13 -6.96 8.67
CA MET A 226 -4.86 -7.39 9.27
C MET A 226 -5.10 -8.27 10.49
N LEU A 227 -6.09 -7.97 11.34
CA LEU A 227 -6.46 -8.85 12.45
C LEU A 227 -6.83 -10.26 11.95
N GLY A 228 -7.73 -10.38 10.97
CA GLY A 228 -8.12 -11.67 10.39
C GLY A 228 -6.95 -12.46 9.80
N LEU A 229 -5.98 -11.77 9.18
CA LEU A 229 -4.75 -12.40 8.70
C LEU A 229 -3.89 -12.94 9.87
N LEU A 230 -3.69 -12.14 10.93
CA LEU A 230 -2.89 -12.56 12.08
C LEU A 230 -3.51 -13.74 12.81
N GLU A 231 -4.84 -13.78 12.94
CA GLU A 231 -5.56 -14.94 13.49
C GLU A 231 -5.32 -16.19 12.64
N LEU A 232 -5.43 -16.08 11.32
CA LEU A 232 -5.18 -17.19 10.40
C LEU A 232 -3.73 -17.68 10.50
N MET A 233 -2.76 -16.77 10.52
CA MET A 233 -1.35 -17.09 10.67
C MET A 233 -1.05 -17.80 11.99
N ALA A 234 -1.54 -17.27 13.11
CA ALA A 234 -1.33 -17.86 14.42
C ALA A 234 -1.95 -19.26 14.51
N SER A 235 -3.16 -19.46 13.98
CA SER A 235 -3.84 -20.77 13.96
C SER A 235 -3.06 -21.84 13.19
N GLN A 236 -2.22 -21.43 12.23
CA GLN A 236 -1.40 -22.31 11.41
C GLN A 236 0.05 -22.40 11.91
N GLY A 237 0.35 -21.84 13.08
CA GLY A 237 1.66 -21.95 13.73
C GLY A 237 2.75 -21.09 13.09
N VAL A 238 2.38 -20.01 12.38
CA VAL A 238 3.37 -19.07 11.84
C VAL A 238 4.02 -18.29 12.98
N SER A 239 5.35 -18.09 12.90
CA SER A 239 6.12 -17.41 13.94
C SER A 239 5.88 -15.90 13.96
N GLU A 240 6.19 -15.24 15.09
CA GLU A 240 6.12 -13.78 15.25
C GLU A 240 6.87 -13.04 14.13
N ASP A 241 8.10 -13.47 13.82
CA ASP A 241 8.93 -12.84 12.80
C ASP A 241 8.29 -12.91 11.41
N GLU A 242 7.74 -14.07 11.06
CA GLU A 242 7.04 -14.26 9.78
C GLU A 242 5.70 -13.50 9.74
N MET A 243 5.03 -13.32 10.89
CA MET A 243 3.84 -12.45 11.00
C MET A 243 4.18 -11.00 10.67
N TYR A 244 5.27 -10.46 11.21
CA TYR A 244 5.68 -9.09 10.88
C TYR A 244 6.14 -8.94 9.42
N LYS A 245 6.88 -9.90 8.86
CA LYS A 245 7.26 -9.86 7.43
C LYS A 245 6.03 -9.93 6.52
N THR A 246 5.10 -10.82 6.82
CA THR A 246 3.86 -10.99 6.04
C THR A 246 3.00 -9.73 6.15
N ALA A 247 2.85 -9.17 7.35
CA ALA A 247 2.13 -7.93 7.56
C ALA A 247 2.76 -6.75 6.79
N LEU A 248 4.09 -6.67 6.72
CA LEU A 248 4.79 -5.64 5.94
C LEU A 248 4.52 -5.81 4.44
N ALA A 249 4.60 -7.03 3.92
CA ALA A 249 4.28 -7.30 2.53
C ALA A 249 2.82 -6.90 2.20
N VAL A 250 1.86 -7.38 3.00
CA VAL A 250 0.43 -7.11 2.78
C VAL A 250 0.11 -5.61 2.88
N ASN A 251 0.62 -4.92 3.90
CA ASN A 251 0.44 -3.47 4.01
C ASN A 251 1.11 -2.72 2.84
N SER A 252 2.23 -3.21 2.29
CA SER A 252 2.87 -2.60 1.12
C SER A 252 2.00 -2.69 -0.12
N TYR A 253 1.25 -3.78 -0.31
CA TYR A 253 0.23 -3.87 -1.37
C TYR A 253 -1.00 -2.99 -1.11
N TRP A 254 -1.41 -2.81 0.14
CA TRP A 254 -2.57 -1.96 0.49
C TRP A 254 -2.26 -0.46 0.48
N PHE A 255 -1.00 -0.07 0.74
CA PHE A 255 -0.57 1.33 0.82
C PHE A 255 0.72 1.55 0.01
N PRO A 256 0.71 1.31 -1.31
CA PRO A 256 1.92 1.27 -2.13
C PRO A 256 2.79 2.53 -1.99
N ASP A 257 2.19 3.70 -2.22
CA ASP A 257 2.90 4.99 -2.17
C ASP A 257 3.51 5.26 -0.79
N THR A 258 2.86 4.78 0.27
CA THR A 258 3.34 4.96 1.65
C THR A 258 4.64 4.19 1.86
N TYR A 259 4.64 2.91 1.54
CA TYR A 259 5.80 2.06 1.78
C TYR A 259 6.95 2.35 0.80
N ILE A 260 6.64 2.78 -0.43
CA ILE A 260 7.65 3.34 -1.35
C ILE A 260 8.28 4.60 -0.76
N THR A 261 7.49 5.51 -0.20
CA THR A 261 8.00 6.73 0.45
C THR A 261 8.84 6.42 1.69
N ILE A 262 8.41 5.48 2.53
CA ILE A 262 9.19 5.03 3.69
C ILE A 262 10.52 4.41 3.24
N ALA A 263 10.52 3.58 2.20
CA ALA A 263 11.74 2.98 1.67
C ALA A 263 12.71 4.03 1.11
N LYS A 264 12.22 5.08 0.46
CA LYS A 264 13.04 6.23 0.01
C LYS A 264 13.65 6.97 1.19
N TYR A 265 12.88 7.16 2.26
CA TYR A 265 13.40 7.75 3.50
C TYR A 265 14.49 6.89 4.15
N LEU A 266 14.26 5.58 4.31
CA LEU A 266 15.26 4.67 4.87
C LEU A 266 16.56 4.68 4.07
N LYS A 267 16.45 4.67 2.74
CA LYS A 267 17.59 4.77 1.81
C LYS A 267 18.37 6.07 2.01
N SER A 268 17.69 7.21 2.22
CA SER A 268 18.37 8.49 2.49
C SER A 268 19.08 8.51 3.85
N GLN A 269 18.70 7.63 4.78
CA GLN A 269 19.40 7.38 6.04
C GLN A 269 20.50 6.30 5.92
N GLY A 270 20.79 5.81 4.72
CA GLY A 270 21.77 4.74 4.48
C GLY A 270 21.30 3.35 4.90
N LYS A 271 20.01 3.16 5.20
CA LYS A 271 19.40 1.86 5.52
C LYS A 271 18.84 1.21 4.26
N ASN A 272 19.13 -0.07 4.04
CA ASN A 272 18.52 -0.84 2.94
C ASN A 272 17.20 -1.46 3.40
N TRP A 273 16.15 -1.36 2.59
CA TRP A 273 14.80 -1.89 2.87
C TRP A 273 14.80 -3.31 3.44
N GLU A 274 15.52 -4.23 2.80
CA GLU A 274 15.59 -5.66 3.18
C GLU A 274 16.31 -5.92 4.51
N SER A 275 17.06 -4.93 5.01
CA SER A 275 17.86 -5.05 6.24
C SER A 275 17.21 -4.43 7.48
N VAL A 276 16.12 -3.68 7.30
CA VAL A 276 15.40 -3.04 8.41
C VAL A 276 14.38 -4.02 8.96
N ASP A 277 14.30 -4.09 10.29
CA ASP A 277 13.31 -4.93 10.97
C ASP A 277 11.89 -4.53 10.52
N PRO A 278 11.07 -5.46 9.99
CA PRO A 278 9.68 -5.18 9.62
C PRO A 278 8.86 -4.58 10.76
N LYS A 279 9.17 -4.91 12.02
CA LYS A 279 8.53 -4.34 13.20
C LYS A 279 8.84 -2.86 13.39
N GLU A 280 10.05 -2.40 13.01
CA GLU A 280 10.40 -0.98 12.98
C GLU A 280 9.54 -0.27 11.92
N ILE A 281 9.50 -0.80 10.70
CA ILE A 281 8.77 -0.20 9.57
C ILE A 281 7.26 -0.14 9.86
N LEU A 282 6.67 -1.21 10.38
CA LEU A 282 5.25 -1.28 10.72
C LEU A 282 4.90 -0.47 11.97
N GLY A 283 5.90 -0.04 12.74
CA GLY A 283 5.72 0.66 14.00
C GLY A 283 5.16 2.07 13.86
N PHE A 284 4.90 2.69 15.01
CA PHE A 284 4.26 4.00 15.10
C PHE A 284 5.03 5.09 14.33
N ASP A 285 6.36 5.10 14.42
CA ASP A 285 7.17 6.20 13.87
C ASP A 285 7.23 6.26 12.34
N TYR A 286 6.92 5.15 11.66
CA TYR A 286 6.92 5.06 10.21
C TYR A 286 5.52 4.88 9.64
N SER A 287 4.75 3.93 10.17
CA SER A 287 3.48 3.51 9.58
C SER A 287 2.24 4.07 10.27
N SER A 288 2.33 4.77 11.40
CA SER A 288 1.14 5.51 11.89
C SER A 288 0.89 6.75 11.02
N GLY A 289 -0.32 7.31 11.07
CA GLY A 289 -0.63 8.56 10.38
C GLY A 289 0.34 9.69 10.75
N ALA A 290 0.67 9.87 12.04
CA ALA A 290 1.61 10.90 12.45
C ALA A 290 3.06 10.58 12.07
N GLY A 291 3.47 9.32 12.18
CA GLY A 291 4.80 8.86 11.79
C GLY A 291 5.05 9.04 10.29
N PHE A 292 4.10 8.56 9.48
CA PHE A 292 4.18 8.67 8.03
C PHE A 292 4.22 10.13 7.56
N GLN A 293 3.44 11.04 8.13
CA GLN A 293 3.52 12.46 7.77
C GLN A 293 4.91 13.06 8.06
N LYS A 294 5.56 12.66 9.17
CA LYS A 294 6.95 13.08 9.45
C LYS A 294 7.92 12.50 8.43
N VAL A 295 7.78 11.23 8.06
CA VAL A 295 8.60 10.59 7.01
C VAL A 295 8.42 11.31 5.67
N LYS A 296 7.18 11.50 5.24
CA LYS A 296 6.82 12.15 3.98
C LYS A 296 7.43 13.56 3.87
N SER A 297 7.25 14.40 4.91
CA SER A 297 7.82 15.75 4.92
C SER A 297 9.34 15.77 4.81
N LYS A 298 10.05 14.80 5.41
CA LYS A 298 11.51 14.67 5.25
C LYS A 298 11.90 14.31 3.82
N VAL A 299 11.16 13.42 3.16
CA VAL A 299 11.42 13.05 1.76
C VAL A 299 11.17 14.24 0.82
N GLU A 300 10.03 14.92 0.97
CA GLU A 300 9.67 16.09 0.15
C GLU A 300 10.68 17.24 0.31
N ASN A 301 11.10 17.54 1.55
CA ASN A 301 12.08 18.59 1.82
C ASN A 301 13.51 18.26 1.38
N SER A 302 13.82 16.98 1.15
CA SER A 302 15.15 16.55 0.68
C SER A 302 15.32 16.74 -0.83
N GLY A 303 14.34 17.30 -1.54
CA GLY A 303 14.38 17.49 -2.99
C GLY A 303 14.21 16.19 -3.79
N PHE A 304 13.83 15.08 -3.14
CA PHE A 304 13.33 13.89 -3.81
C PHE A 304 12.01 14.25 -4.48
N LYS A 305 12.05 14.64 -5.76
CA LYS A 305 10.87 14.84 -6.59
C LYS A 305 10.21 13.47 -6.82
N GLY A 306 9.33 13.08 -5.91
CA GLY A 306 8.37 12.01 -6.18
C GLY A 306 7.57 12.40 -7.41
N GLY A 307 7.65 11.59 -8.47
CA GLY A 307 6.79 11.72 -9.63
C GLY A 307 5.34 11.66 -9.16
N GLY A 308 4.63 12.77 -9.30
CA GLY A 308 3.20 12.81 -9.04
C GLY A 308 2.51 11.86 -10.00
N SER A 309 1.83 10.86 -9.45
CA SER A 309 0.75 10.16 -10.13
C SER A 309 -0.47 10.19 -9.22
N CYS A 310 -1.11 11.36 -9.15
CA CYS A 310 -2.56 11.38 -9.05
C CYS A 310 -3.08 10.87 -10.40
N GLY A 311 -3.22 9.55 -10.53
CA GLY A 311 -3.93 8.91 -11.62
C GLY A 311 -5.26 8.40 -11.08
N VAL A 312 -6.34 8.97 -11.62
CA VAL A 312 -7.76 8.61 -11.41
C VAL A 312 -8.03 7.11 -11.29
#